data_AF-A0A136I1E3-F1
#
_entry.id   AF-A0A136I1E3-F1
#
_cell.length_a   1.000
_cell.length_b   1.000
_cell.length_c   1.000
_cell.angle_alpha   90.00
_cell.angle_beta   90.00
_cell.angle_gamma   90.00
#
_symmetry.space_group_name_H-M   'P 1'
#
loop_
_entity.id
_entity.type
_entity.pdbx_description
1 polymer ?
#
loop_
_entity_poly.entity_id
_entity_poly.type
_entity_poly.pdbx_seq_one_letter_code
_entity_poly.pdbx_strand_id
1 'polypeptide(L)'
;MNAKQNNPHSFINSLRDSLRFKALFTLFLSLSALCLTGCESTLNSLPYRYVPSPSPYQDVVDAQARALADNKLLLVVLGAQWCHDSTGLAERFSTPDMRLILEAHYETVFVDVGTLEDRRDITTRFNYPIYYATPTVMVVDPKTNALLNRTSMAKWGSANSIALNEYIAYFSSFPAYTAQQKQALAGWSANSQEAAYNAQHAERLQLAYNQLGPLLASDINGTTPEGFYDLWKEVKQFRGALQQSMEKRAVLSVGEDGQGKNEAQTTPALRHYHPFSWETD
;
A
#
# COMPACT_ATOMS: atom_id res chain seq x y z
N MET A 1 31.15 51.72 48.18
CA MET A 1 32.38 51.22 47.52
C MET A 1 32.13 51.31 46.02
N ASN A 2 32.37 52.47 45.39
CA ASN A 2 33.62 52.86 44.71
C ASN A 2 34.23 51.71 43.90
N ALA A 3 34.61 51.84 42.63
CA ALA A 3 34.60 52.88 41.61
C ALA A 3 35.28 52.27 40.36
N LYS A 4 35.39 53.06 39.27
CA LYS A 4 36.38 53.00 38.15
C LYS A 4 36.02 52.07 36.99
N GLN A 5 36.19 52.41 35.71
CA GLN A 5 37.01 53.41 34.95
C GLN A 5 36.48 53.34 33.48
N ASN A 6 36.68 54.23 32.50
CA ASN A 6 37.39 55.51 32.32
C ASN A 6 36.88 56.18 31.02
N ASN A 7 37.18 57.47 30.92
CA ASN A 7 36.69 58.51 29.99
C ASN A 7 37.15 58.41 28.50
N PRO A 8 36.53 59.20 27.59
CA PRO A 8 36.74 59.23 26.13
C PRO A 8 37.65 60.37 25.64
N HIS A 9 38.09 60.26 24.38
CA HIS A 9 38.60 61.33 23.51
C HIS A 9 37.64 61.43 22.30
N SER A 10 37.35 62.53 21.64
CA SER A 10 37.65 63.96 21.80
C SER A 10 36.94 64.69 20.63
N PHE A 11 36.71 65.99 20.79
CA PHE A 11 36.59 67.01 19.72
C PHE A 11 35.27 67.08 18.93
N ILE A 12 34.71 68.24 18.54
CA ILE A 12 34.68 69.65 18.96
C ILE A 12 33.85 70.36 17.87
N ASN A 13 33.05 71.36 18.26
CA ASN A 13 32.46 72.44 17.44
C ASN A 13 31.39 72.10 16.38
N SER A 14 30.43 72.96 16.06
CA SER A 14 29.89 74.20 16.66
C SER A 14 28.75 74.64 15.74
N LEU A 15 27.56 74.84 16.33
CA LEU A 15 26.57 75.90 16.10
C LEU A 15 26.41 76.54 14.70
N ARG A 16 25.18 76.43 14.18
CA ARG A 16 24.39 77.39 13.35
C ARG A 16 23.14 76.61 12.91
N ASP A 17 21.89 77.05 12.96
CA ASP A 17 21.31 78.38 13.14
C ASP A 17 19.88 78.26 13.69
N SER A 18 19.45 79.39 14.19
CA SER A 18 18.26 79.76 14.94
C SER A 18 16.89 79.62 14.23
N LEU A 19 15.92 79.15 15.02
CA LEU A 19 14.58 79.74 15.25
C LEU A 19 13.52 79.87 14.12
N ARG A 20 12.36 79.26 14.44
CA ARG A 20 10.98 79.82 14.47
C ARG A 20 9.97 79.43 13.37
N PHE A 21 8.94 78.73 13.88
CA PHE A 21 7.49 78.99 13.70
C PHE A 21 6.83 78.63 12.36
N LYS A 22 6.00 77.57 12.36
CA LYS A 22 4.54 77.64 12.14
C LYS A 22 3.91 76.24 12.23
N ALA A 23 2.81 76.16 12.96
CA ALA A 23 1.95 74.99 13.11
C ALA A 23 1.27 74.63 11.78
N LEU A 24 1.10 73.33 11.52
CA LEU A 24 -0.01 72.81 10.73
C LEU A 24 -0.41 71.43 11.25
N PHE A 25 -1.65 71.36 11.72
CA PHE A 25 -2.34 70.18 12.19
C PHE A 25 -2.80 69.38 10.97
N THR A 26 -2.37 68.13 10.79
CA THR A 26 -3.02 67.22 9.82
C THR A 26 -3.05 65.80 10.35
N LEU A 27 -4.25 65.45 10.81
CA LEU A 27 -4.79 64.13 11.08
C LEU A 27 -4.72 63.26 9.81
N PHE A 28 -4.10 62.07 9.89
CA PHE A 28 -4.35 60.99 8.94
C PHE A 28 -4.68 59.70 9.69
N LEU A 29 -5.93 59.27 9.51
CA LEU A 29 -6.54 58.04 9.97
C LEU A 29 -6.55 57.05 8.80
N SER A 30 -6.52 55.74 9.11
CA SER A 30 -6.62 54.56 8.22
C SER A 30 -5.33 54.20 7.45
N LEU A 31 -4.93 52.92 7.35
CA LEU A 31 -5.72 51.79 6.88
C LEU A 31 -5.14 50.45 7.37
N SER A 32 -6.02 49.59 7.88
CA SER A 32 -5.78 48.20 8.24
C SER A 32 -5.26 47.38 7.05
N ALA A 33 -4.21 46.61 7.25
CA ALA A 33 -3.88 45.47 6.39
C ALA A 33 -3.80 44.20 7.25
N LEU A 34 -4.88 43.43 7.18
CA LEU A 34 -5.01 42.05 7.61
C LEU A 34 -3.82 41.23 7.11
N CYS A 35 -2.97 40.74 8.02
CA CYS A 35 -2.25 39.50 7.76
C CYS A 35 -3.18 38.35 8.17
N LEU A 36 -4.16 38.04 7.32
CA LEU A 36 -4.73 36.70 7.29
C LEU A 36 -3.59 35.79 6.84
N THR A 37 -2.93 35.13 7.79
CA THR A 37 -2.22 33.90 7.49
C THR A 37 -3.27 32.94 6.95
N GLY A 38 -3.36 32.86 5.63
CA GLY A 38 -4.09 31.80 4.96
C GLY A 38 -3.55 30.50 5.50
N CYS A 39 -4.39 29.79 6.26
CA CYS A 39 -4.24 28.36 6.41
C CYS A 39 -4.44 27.84 4.99
N GLU A 40 -3.35 27.68 4.22
CA GLU A 40 -3.41 26.86 3.03
C GLU A 40 -3.95 25.53 3.50
N SER A 41 -5.21 25.30 3.15
CA SER A 41 -5.81 24.00 3.28
C SER A 41 -4.94 23.13 2.39
N THR A 42 -4.00 22.39 2.99
CA THR A 42 -3.33 21.30 2.30
C THR A 42 -4.48 20.44 1.80
N LEU A 43 -4.79 20.56 0.51
CA LEU A 43 -5.66 19.64 -0.20
C LEU A 43 -5.12 18.27 0.18
N ASN A 44 -5.84 17.56 1.04
CA ASN A 44 -5.44 16.29 1.65
C ASN A 44 -5.20 15.29 0.51
N SER A 45 -3.98 15.27 -0.03
CA SER A 45 -3.57 14.17 -0.89
C SER A 45 -3.51 12.96 0.02
N LEU A 46 -4.34 11.95 -0.26
CA LEU A 46 -4.28 10.69 0.47
C LEU A 46 -2.83 10.18 0.44
N PRO A 47 -2.21 9.87 1.59
CA PRO A 47 -0.82 9.41 1.64
C PRO A 47 -0.63 8.09 0.90
N TYR A 48 -1.70 7.29 0.78
CA TYR A 48 -1.70 6.04 0.04
C TYR A 48 -2.53 6.16 -1.24
N ARG A 49 -1.92 5.83 -2.37
CA ARG A 49 -2.56 5.81 -3.70
C ARG A 49 -1.77 4.94 -4.66
N TYR A 50 -2.44 4.40 -5.68
CA TYR A 50 -1.79 3.66 -6.76
C TYR A 50 -1.35 4.65 -7.83
N VAL A 51 -0.05 4.68 -8.11
CA VAL A 51 0.55 5.55 -9.12
C VAL A 51 1.41 4.68 -10.04
N PRO A 52 1.28 4.83 -11.37
CA PRO A 52 2.15 4.13 -12.30
C PRO A 52 3.62 4.41 -12.00
N SER A 53 4.43 3.36 -12.03
CA SER A 53 5.88 3.43 -11.90
C SER A 53 6.52 2.81 -13.13
N PRO A 54 7.63 3.39 -13.66
CA PRO A 54 8.40 2.76 -14.73
C PRO A 54 9.17 1.52 -14.25
N SER A 55 9.30 1.31 -12.94
CA SER A 55 10.10 0.23 -12.35
C SER A 55 9.44 -0.37 -11.09
N PRO A 56 8.20 -0.89 -11.18
CA PRO A 56 7.43 -1.30 -10.00
C PRO A 56 8.11 -2.42 -9.19
N TYR A 57 8.84 -3.33 -9.86
CA TYR A 57 9.65 -4.34 -9.18
C TYR A 57 10.76 -3.72 -8.33
N GLN A 58 11.46 -2.71 -8.88
CA GLN A 58 12.55 -2.04 -8.17
C GLN A 58 12.01 -1.26 -6.96
N ASP A 59 10.84 -0.65 -7.07
CA ASP A 59 10.20 0.05 -5.94
C ASP A 59 9.97 -0.89 -4.76
N VAL A 60 9.58 -2.15 -5.02
CA VAL A 60 9.41 -3.19 -4.01
C VAL A 60 10.76 -3.62 -3.42
N VAL A 61 11.80 -3.78 -4.24
CA VAL A 61 13.16 -4.09 -3.76
C VAL A 61 13.68 -2.98 -2.84
N ASP A 62 13.50 -1.72 -3.23
CA ASP A 62 13.95 -0.57 -2.44
C ASP A 62 13.15 -0.43 -1.14
N ALA A 63 11.83 -0.67 -1.20
CA ALA A 63 10.98 -0.71 0.00
C ALA A 63 11.41 -1.83 0.95
N GLN A 64 11.79 -3.00 0.43
CA GLN A 64 12.32 -4.08 1.25
C GLN A 64 13.64 -3.70 1.92
N ALA A 65 14.54 -3.01 1.21
CA ALA A 65 15.80 -2.55 1.77
C ALA A 65 15.57 -1.55 2.92
N ARG A 66 14.61 -0.63 2.77
CA ARG A 66 14.19 0.27 3.85
C ARG A 66 13.58 -0.49 5.04
N ALA A 67 12.71 -1.47 4.77
CA ALA A 67 12.11 -2.31 5.81
C ALA A 67 13.18 -3.03 6.66
N LEU A 68 14.24 -3.52 6.02
CA LEU A 68 15.39 -4.12 6.69
C LEU A 68 16.14 -3.11 7.56
N ALA A 69 16.45 -1.93 7.01
CA ALA A 69 17.19 -0.87 7.70
C ALA A 69 16.43 -0.37 8.94
N ASP A 70 15.12 -0.21 8.82
CA ASP A 70 14.25 0.34 9.86
C ASP A 70 13.66 -0.73 10.80
N ASN A 71 14.03 -2.00 10.61
CA ASN A 71 13.53 -3.16 11.36
C ASN A 71 11.99 -3.23 11.39
N LYS A 72 11.37 -2.97 10.23
CA LYS A 72 9.92 -3.04 10.00
C LYS A 72 9.55 -4.25 9.16
N LEU A 73 8.26 -4.58 9.10
CA LEU A 73 7.73 -5.48 8.09
C LEU A 73 7.64 -4.75 6.73
N LEU A 74 7.67 -5.50 5.64
CA LEU A 74 7.36 -4.97 4.32
C LEU A 74 5.88 -5.20 4.03
N LEU A 75 5.16 -4.16 3.61
CA LEU A 75 3.77 -4.23 3.16
C LEU A 75 3.69 -3.87 1.68
N VAL A 76 3.51 -4.88 0.82
CA VAL A 76 3.35 -4.70 -0.63
C VAL A 76 1.86 -4.76 -0.97
N VAL A 77 1.34 -3.72 -1.59
CA VAL A 77 -0.07 -3.62 -1.97
C VAL A 77 -0.17 -3.46 -3.48
N LEU A 78 -0.51 -4.54 -4.19
CA LEU A 78 -0.76 -4.50 -5.63
C LEU A 78 -2.23 -4.17 -5.87
N GLY A 79 -2.52 -3.07 -6.54
CA GLY A 79 -3.89 -2.65 -6.81
C GLY A 79 -3.94 -1.65 -7.94
N ALA A 80 -5.07 -0.96 -8.09
CA ALA A 80 -5.22 0.03 -9.14
C ALA A 80 -6.25 1.10 -8.79
N GLN A 81 -6.10 2.28 -9.40
CA GLN A 81 -6.96 3.43 -9.13
C GLN A 81 -8.40 3.26 -9.65
N TRP A 82 -8.62 2.41 -10.66
CA TRP A 82 -9.96 2.10 -11.20
C TRP A 82 -10.73 1.09 -10.35
N CYS A 83 -10.08 0.42 -9.39
CA CYS A 83 -10.70 -0.65 -8.61
C CYS A 83 -11.24 -0.13 -7.27
N HIS A 84 -12.56 -0.24 -7.08
CA HIS A 84 -13.26 0.23 -5.87
C HIS A 84 -12.71 -0.36 -4.56
N ASP A 85 -12.38 -1.66 -4.54
CA ASP A 85 -11.75 -2.29 -3.37
C ASP A 85 -10.35 -1.75 -3.11
N SER A 86 -9.59 -1.42 -4.17
CA SER A 86 -8.24 -0.90 -4.06
C SER A 86 -8.25 0.52 -3.48
N THR A 87 -9.12 1.40 -4.00
CA THR A 87 -9.26 2.77 -3.48
C THR A 87 -9.83 2.79 -2.07
N GLY A 88 -10.79 1.90 -1.77
CA GLY A 88 -11.31 1.73 -0.40
C GLY A 88 -10.21 1.34 0.59
N LEU A 89 -9.31 0.41 0.22
CA LEU A 89 -8.15 0.08 1.06
C LEU A 89 -7.23 1.29 1.28
N ALA A 90 -6.94 2.06 0.22
CA ALA A 90 -6.10 3.25 0.30
C ALA A 90 -6.69 4.32 1.23
N GLU A 91 -8.01 4.53 1.16
CA GLU A 91 -8.75 5.42 2.07
C GLU A 91 -8.68 4.94 3.52
N ARG A 92 -8.88 3.63 3.77
CA ARG A 92 -8.78 3.05 5.11
C ARG A 92 -7.37 3.19 5.69
N PHE A 93 -6.34 2.94 4.89
CA PHE A 93 -4.95 3.11 5.30
C PHE A 93 -4.60 4.56 5.63
N SER A 94 -5.29 5.50 4.97
CA SER A 94 -5.12 6.94 5.20
C SER A 94 -5.80 7.47 6.46
N THR A 95 -6.61 6.65 7.16
CA THR A 95 -7.19 7.05 8.44
C THR A 95 -6.12 7.21 9.53
N PRO A 96 -6.33 8.11 10.53
CA PRO A 96 -5.35 8.31 11.60
C PRO A 96 -4.95 7.02 12.33
N ASP A 97 -5.92 6.18 12.67
CA ASP A 97 -5.67 4.92 13.39
C ASP A 97 -4.81 3.95 12.59
N MET A 98 -5.10 3.79 11.30
CA MET A 98 -4.29 2.93 10.44
C MET A 98 -2.91 3.52 10.18
N ARG A 99 -2.82 4.83 9.97
CA ARG A 99 -1.53 5.48 9.71
C ARG A 99 -0.57 5.32 10.88
N LEU A 100 -1.06 5.39 12.13
CA LEU A 100 -0.27 5.10 13.33
C LEU A 100 0.31 3.67 13.31
N ILE A 101 -0.49 2.67 12.95
CA ILE A 101 -0.04 1.28 12.85
C ILE A 101 0.97 1.09 11.72
N LEU A 102 0.67 1.63 10.53
CA LEU A 102 1.48 1.47 9.34
C LEU A 102 2.85 2.13 9.50
N GLU A 103 2.89 3.40 9.91
CA GLU A 103 4.16 4.14 10.07
C GLU A 103 5.07 3.54 11.15
N ALA A 104 4.49 2.96 12.20
CA ALA A 104 5.25 2.36 13.30
C ALA A 104 5.86 1.00 12.93
N HIS A 105 5.20 0.21 12.08
CA HIS A 105 5.52 -1.21 11.94
C HIS A 105 5.80 -1.70 10.52
N TYR A 106 5.50 -0.89 9.50
CA TYR A 106 5.55 -1.31 8.10
C TYR A 106 6.24 -0.28 7.23
N GLU A 107 7.11 -0.75 6.34
CA GLU A 107 7.41 -0.01 5.11
C GLU A 107 6.43 -0.43 4.04
N THR A 108 5.56 0.51 3.68
CA THR A 108 4.42 0.27 2.79
C THR A 108 4.73 0.74 1.38
N VAL A 109 4.50 -0.10 0.38
CA VAL A 109 4.64 0.21 -1.04
C VAL A 109 3.38 -0.17 -1.80
N PHE A 110 2.82 0.80 -2.53
CA PHE A 110 1.66 0.60 -3.40
C PHE A 110 2.19 0.41 -4.82
N VAL A 111 1.77 -0.68 -5.46
CA VAL A 111 2.14 -1.04 -6.83
C VAL A 111 0.89 -0.95 -7.70
N ASP A 112 0.93 -0.08 -8.70
CA ASP A 112 -0.11 -0.02 -9.72
C ASP A 112 0.04 -1.17 -10.72
N VAL A 113 -1.03 -1.94 -10.89
CA VAL A 113 -1.09 -3.06 -11.83
C VAL A 113 -1.61 -2.65 -13.21
N GLY A 114 -1.79 -1.34 -13.45
CA GLY A 114 -2.33 -0.84 -14.71
C GLY A 114 -3.70 -1.46 -15.00
N THR A 115 -3.90 -1.93 -16.23
CA THR A 115 -5.12 -2.68 -16.62
C THR A 115 -4.86 -4.18 -16.60
N LEU A 116 -4.46 -4.70 -15.44
CA LEU A 116 -4.11 -6.13 -15.21
C LEU A 116 -2.80 -6.56 -15.88
N GLU A 117 -1.80 -5.69 -15.88
CA GLU A 117 -0.46 -5.99 -16.39
C GLU A 117 0.25 -7.06 -15.57
N ASP A 118 1.12 -7.84 -16.22
CA ASP A 118 1.89 -8.87 -15.52
C ASP A 118 2.81 -8.22 -14.46
N ARG A 119 2.60 -8.64 -13.20
CA ARG A 119 3.38 -8.27 -12.01
C ARG A 119 3.78 -9.52 -11.22
N ARG A 120 3.83 -10.67 -11.89
CA ARG A 120 4.16 -11.95 -11.23
C ARG A 120 5.58 -11.94 -10.69
N ASP A 121 6.51 -11.22 -11.30
CA ASP A 121 7.87 -10.99 -10.80
C ASP A 121 7.89 -10.47 -9.35
N ILE A 122 6.96 -9.59 -8.98
CA ILE A 122 6.77 -9.09 -7.62
C ILE A 122 6.20 -10.17 -6.71
N THR A 123 5.12 -10.84 -7.11
CA THR A 123 4.47 -11.85 -6.24
C THR A 123 5.36 -13.08 -6.02
N THR A 124 6.05 -13.55 -7.07
CA THR A 124 6.90 -14.74 -7.04
C THR A 124 8.14 -14.54 -6.19
N ARG A 125 8.63 -13.30 -6.05
CA ARG A 125 9.68 -12.92 -5.08
C ARG A 125 9.36 -13.39 -3.66
N PHE A 126 8.08 -13.41 -3.29
CA PHE A 126 7.61 -13.81 -1.97
C PHE A 126 6.88 -15.16 -1.99
N ASN A 127 7.25 -16.03 -2.94
CA ASN A 127 6.70 -17.38 -3.10
C ASN A 127 5.16 -17.37 -3.24
N TYR A 128 4.62 -16.41 -4.00
CA TYR A 128 3.21 -16.30 -4.33
C TYR A 128 3.06 -16.25 -5.86
N PRO A 129 2.25 -17.11 -6.48
CA PRO A 129 2.41 -17.36 -7.92
C PRO A 129 1.85 -16.25 -8.83
N ILE A 130 0.86 -15.50 -8.35
CA ILE A 130 0.22 -14.37 -9.06
C ILE A 130 -0.66 -13.56 -8.09
N TYR A 131 -1.02 -12.32 -8.46
CA TYR A 131 -2.07 -11.56 -7.76
C TYR A 131 -3.48 -12.01 -8.21
N TYR A 132 -4.28 -12.53 -7.29
CA TYR A 132 -5.61 -13.08 -7.58
C TYR A 132 -6.73 -12.04 -7.47
N ALA A 133 -6.47 -10.89 -6.87
CA ALA A 133 -7.42 -9.81 -6.72
C ALA A 133 -6.70 -8.46 -6.71
N THR A 134 -7.44 -7.40 -6.97
CA THR A 134 -7.03 -6.03 -6.68
C THR A 134 -7.92 -5.51 -5.56
N PRO A 135 -7.39 -5.12 -4.40
CA PRO A 135 -5.97 -5.18 -4.04
C PRO A 135 -5.53 -6.61 -3.68
N THR A 136 -4.25 -6.91 -3.91
CA THR A 136 -3.51 -8.02 -3.29
C THR A 136 -2.59 -7.42 -2.24
N VAL A 137 -2.73 -7.86 -0.99
CA VAL A 137 -2.00 -7.33 0.17
C VAL A 137 -1.03 -8.39 0.68
N MET A 138 0.26 -8.10 0.64
CA MET A 138 1.33 -9.01 1.06
C MET A 138 2.05 -8.43 2.28
N VAL A 139 1.93 -9.09 3.42
CA VAL A 139 2.72 -8.78 4.63
C VAL A 139 3.94 -9.68 4.63
N VAL A 140 5.13 -9.09 4.56
CA VAL A 140 6.38 -9.83 4.34
C VAL A 140 7.37 -9.55 5.47
N ASP A 141 7.98 -10.60 5.99
CA ASP A 141 9.22 -10.47 6.77
C ASP A 141 10.37 -10.19 5.80
N PRO A 142 10.96 -8.98 5.83
CA PRO A 142 11.93 -8.60 4.81
C PRO A 142 13.28 -9.32 4.97
N LYS A 143 13.55 -9.97 6.10
CA LYS A 143 14.79 -10.73 6.35
C LYS A 143 14.75 -12.10 5.67
N THR A 144 13.58 -12.73 5.63
CA THR A 144 13.41 -14.12 5.17
C THR A 144 12.60 -14.24 3.89
N ASN A 145 11.99 -13.16 3.41
CA ASN A 145 10.95 -13.16 2.38
C ASN A 145 9.68 -13.95 2.75
N ALA A 146 9.50 -14.29 4.03
CA ALA A 146 8.33 -15.03 4.47
C ALA A 146 7.06 -14.19 4.27
N LEU A 147 6.10 -14.74 3.53
CA LEU A 147 4.78 -14.15 3.36
C LEU A 147 3.93 -14.46 4.60
N LEU A 148 3.89 -13.52 5.53
CA LEU A 148 3.33 -13.72 6.86
C LEU A 148 1.81 -13.89 6.85
N ASN A 149 1.14 -13.33 5.85
CA ASN A 149 -0.30 -13.40 5.72
C ASN A 149 -0.80 -14.40 4.67
N ARG A 150 0.04 -15.34 4.23
CA ARG A 150 -0.26 -16.35 3.19
C ARG A 150 -1.61 -17.07 3.34
N THR A 151 -2.04 -17.23 4.58
CA THR A 151 -3.22 -17.96 5.04
C THR A 151 -4.48 -17.09 5.13
N SER A 152 -4.41 -15.82 4.76
CA SER A 152 -5.52 -14.86 4.91
C SER A 152 -5.56 -13.77 3.84
N MET A 153 -4.90 -13.96 2.69
CA MET A 153 -4.82 -12.93 1.64
C MET A 153 -6.14 -12.74 0.89
N ALA A 154 -6.95 -13.78 0.75
CA ALA A 154 -8.15 -13.77 -0.09
C ALA A 154 -9.18 -12.73 0.36
N LYS A 155 -9.23 -12.38 1.66
CA LYS A 155 -10.19 -11.39 2.18
C LYS A 155 -10.04 -10.01 1.55
N TRP A 156 -8.83 -9.65 1.11
CA TRP A 156 -8.54 -8.33 0.56
C TRP A 156 -9.14 -8.07 -0.81
N GLY A 157 -9.62 -9.10 -1.51
CA GLY A 157 -10.41 -8.92 -2.74
C GLY A 157 -11.77 -8.23 -2.53
N SER A 158 -12.17 -7.98 -1.27
CA SER A 158 -13.37 -7.23 -0.89
C SER A 158 -13.03 -6.09 0.08
N ALA A 159 -11.83 -5.52 -0.04
CA ALA A 159 -11.25 -4.62 0.95
C ALA A 159 -12.15 -3.40 1.31
N ASN A 160 -12.90 -2.85 0.35
CA ASN A 160 -13.77 -1.70 0.63
C ASN A 160 -14.89 -2.05 1.63
N SER A 161 -15.34 -3.31 1.64
CA SER A 161 -16.43 -3.78 2.49
C SER A 161 -15.98 -4.22 3.89
N ILE A 162 -14.68 -4.27 4.17
CA ILE A 162 -14.15 -4.68 5.48
C ILE A 162 -14.24 -3.50 6.46
N ALA A 163 -14.70 -3.76 7.69
CA ALA A 163 -14.81 -2.75 8.73
C ALA A 163 -13.43 -2.29 9.26
N LEU A 164 -13.28 -1.01 9.62
CA LEU A 164 -11.99 -0.43 10.04
C LEU A 164 -11.36 -1.15 11.25
N ASN A 165 -12.17 -1.62 12.21
CA ASN A 165 -11.66 -2.38 13.35
C ASN A 165 -11.02 -3.71 12.93
N GLU A 166 -11.49 -4.36 11.86
CA GLU A 166 -10.85 -5.55 11.31
C GLU A 166 -9.51 -5.23 10.66
N TYR A 167 -9.38 -4.08 9.97
CA TYR A 167 -8.08 -3.61 9.47
C TYR A 167 -7.09 -3.44 10.63
N ILE A 168 -7.51 -2.69 11.66
CA ILE A 168 -6.70 -2.40 12.85
C ILE A 168 -6.24 -3.72 13.49
N ALA A 169 -7.16 -4.65 13.75
CA ALA A 169 -6.83 -5.94 14.36
C ALA A 169 -5.87 -6.76 13.48
N TYR A 170 -6.12 -6.81 12.17
CA TYR A 170 -5.31 -7.58 11.24
C TYR A 170 -3.87 -7.05 11.17
N PHE A 171 -3.68 -5.77 10.87
CA PHE A 171 -2.34 -5.18 10.71
C PHE A 171 -1.59 -5.00 12.03
N SER A 172 -2.29 -4.95 13.18
CA SER A 172 -1.61 -4.94 14.49
C SER A 172 -1.07 -6.30 14.91
N SER A 173 -1.53 -7.40 14.29
CA SER A 173 -1.15 -8.76 14.72
C SER A 173 0.25 -9.20 14.28
N PHE A 174 0.66 -8.87 13.05
CA PHE A 174 1.92 -9.36 12.47
C PHE A 174 3.20 -8.88 13.17
N PRO A 175 3.29 -7.62 13.65
CA PRO A 175 4.46 -7.17 14.40
C PRO A 175 4.69 -7.99 15.68
N ALA A 176 3.62 -8.57 16.24
CA ALA A 176 3.65 -9.43 17.43
C ALA A 176 3.96 -10.91 17.13
N TYR A 177 4.09 -11.32 15.86
CA TYR A 177 4.45 -12.70 15.53
C TYR A 177 5.81 -13.08 16.13
N THR A 178 5.84 -14.21 16.83
CA THR A 178 7.05 -14.79 17.42
C THR A 178 8.05 -15.22 16.34
N ALA A 179 9.32 -15.38 16.73
CA ALA A 179 10.34 -15.94 15.85
C ALA A 179 9.96 -17.33 15.32
N GLN A 180 9.29 -18.15 16.13
CA GLN A 180 8.81 -19.47 15.72
C GLN A 180 7.74 -19.38 14.64
N GLN A 181 6.74 -18.51 14.79
CA GLN A 181 5.69 -18.30 13.77
C GLN A 181 6.30 -17.82 12.45
N LYS A 182 7.19 -16.81 12.51
CA LYS A 182 7.88 -16.30 11.31
C LYS A 182 8.74 -17.38 10.65
N GLN A 183 9.45 -18.19 11.43
CA GLN A 183 10.26 -19.30 10.91
C GLN A 183 9.41 -20.40 10.26
N ALA A 184 8.24 -20.72 10.82
CA ALA A 184 7.31 -21.68 10.22
C ALA A 184 6.81 -21.19 8.85
N LEU A 185 6.49 -19.91 8.74
CA LEU A 185 6.06 -19.27 7.48
C LEU A 185 7.21 -19.12 6.48
N ALA A 186 8.43 -18.88 6.95
CA ALA A 186 9.65 -18.86 6.13
C ALA A 186 9.98 -20.25 5.56
N GLY A 187 9.75 -21.30 6.34
CA GLY A 187 9.94 -22.70 5.93
C GLY A 187 8.82 -23.24 5.05
N TRP A 188 7.75 -22.47 4.81
CA TRP A 188 6.63 -22.92 4.00
C TRP A 188 7.03 -23.11 2.54
N SER A 189 6.67 -24.27 1.98
CA SER A 189 6.70 -24.51 0.54
C SER A 189 5.54 -25.41 0.15
N ALA A 190 4.98 -25.16 -1.03
CA ALA A 190 4.09 -26.09 -1.68
C ALA A 190 4.89 -27.35 -2.08
N ASN A 191 4.26 -28.53 -2.04
CA ASN A 191 4.90 -29.71 -2.61
C ASN A 191 5.03 -29.58 -4.15
N SER A 192 5.83 -30.43 -4.79
CA SER A 192 6.11 -30.30 -6.24
C SER A 192 4.86 -30.33 -7.12
N GLN A 193 3.87 -31.14 -6.77
CA GLN A 193 2.61 -31.24 -7.52
C GLN A 193 1.78 -29.96 -7.37
N GLU A 194 1.65 -29.44 -6.14
CA GLU A 194 0.98 -28.17 -5.86
C GLU A 194 1.70 -27.00 -6.52
N ALA A 195 3.03 -26.97 -6.50
CA ALA A 195 3.84 -25.94 -7.11
C ALA A 195 3.64 -25.90 -8.63
N ALA A 196 3.69 -27.07 -9.31
CA ALA A 196 3.43 -27.17 -10.74
C ALA A 196 2.00 -26.74 -11.10
N TYR A 197 1.01 -27.20 -10.33
CA TYR A 197 -0.39 -26.82 -10.49
C TYR A 197 -0.60 -25.30 -10.33
N ASN A 198 -0.02 -24.71 -9.28
CA ASN A 198 -0.13 -23.27 -9.02
C ASN A 198 0.56 -22.45 -10.12
N ALA A 199 1.72 -22.90 -10.62
CA ALA A 199 2.42 -22.24 -11.72
C ALA A 199 1.60 -22.27 -13.02
N GLN A 200 1.06 -23.44 -13.39
CA GLN A 200 0.20 -23.60 -14.57
C GLN A 200 -1.02 -22.67 -14.50
N HIS A 201 -1.70 -22.63 -13.36
CA HIS A 201 -2.90 -21.80 -13.24
C HIS A 201 -2.60 -20.31 -13.08
N ALA A 202 -1.44 -19.93 -12.56
CA ALA A 202 -0.99 -18.55 -12.56
C ALA A 202 -0.69 -18.07 -13.99
N GLU A 203 -0.09 -18.90 -14.83
CA GLU A 203 0.08 -18.61 -16.25
C GLU A 203 -1.27 -18.47 -16.97
N ARG A 204 -2.19 -19.42 -16.76
CA ARG A 204 -3.55 -19.33 -17.31
C ARG A 204 -4.28 -18.06 -16.86
N LEU A 205 -4.16 -17.69 -15.58
CA LEU A 205 -4.76 -16.46 -15.07
C LEU A 205 -4.14 -15.22 -15.72
N GLN A 206 -2.83 -15.19 -15.92
CA GLN A 206 -2.19 -14.06 -16.60
C GLN A 206 -2.63 -13.95 -18.07
N LEU A 207 -2.79 -15.07 -18.77
CA LEU A 207 -3.35 -15.05 -20.14
C LEU A 207 -4.77 -14.48 -20.16
N ALA A 208 -5.61 -14.83 -19.18
CA ALA A 208 -6.93 -14.24 -19.02
C ALA A 208 -6.88 -12.74 -18.69
N TYR A 209 -5.92 -12.30 -17.88
CA TYR A 209 -5.68 -10.87 -17.63
C TYR A 209 -5.24 -10.13 -18.90
N ASN A 210 -4.39 -10.73 -19.72
CA ASN A 210 -3.98 -10.16 -21.01
C ASN A 210 -5.18 -9.99 -21.96
N GLN A 211 -6.15 -10.91 -21.92
CA GLN A 211 -7.40 -10.81 -22.67
C GLN A 211 -8.31 -9.69 -22.12
N LEU A 212 -8.43 -9.57 -20.80
CA LEU A 212 -9.31 -8.58 -20.16
C LEU A 212 -8.73 -7.16 -20.15
N GLY A 213 -7.42 -6.99 -20.13
CA GLY A 213 -6.76 -5.70 -19.93
C GLY A 213 -7.19 -4.62 -20.93
N PRO A 214 -7.13 -4.87 -22.25
CA PRO A 214 -7.62 -3.92 -23.25
C PRO A 214 -9.12 -3.59 -23.10
N LEU A 215 -9.94 -4.59 -22.76
CA LEU A 215 -11.39 -4.39 -22.57
C LEU A 215 -11.68 -3.51 -21.34
N LEU A 216 -10.95 -3.76 -20.25
CA LEU A 216 -10.99 -2.95 -19.04
C LEU A 216 -10.51 -1.52 -19.33
N ALA A 217 -9.47 -1.34 -20.14
CA ALA A 217 -9.02 -0.02 -20.55
C ALA A 217 -10.11 0.76 -21.31
N SER A 218 -10.85 0.10 -22.20
CA SER A 218 -12.01 0.72 -22.87
C SER A 218 -13.14 1.07 -21.89
N ASP A 219 -13.46 0.17 -20.96
CA ASP A 219 -14.50 0.36 -19.95
C ASP A 219 -14.21 1.57 -19.05
N ILE A 220 -12.98 1.67 -18.54
CA ILE A 220 -12.51 2.80 -17.72
C ILE A 220 -12.62 4.13 -18.47
N ASN A 221 -12.43 4.13 -19.79
CA ASN A 221 -12.57 5.31 -20.64
C ASN A 221 -14.03 5.57 -21.08
N GLY A 222 -15.01 4.90 -20.47
CA GLY A 222 -16.43 5.13 -20.68
C GLY A 222 -17.03 4.36 -21.86
N THR A 223 -16.30 3.41 -22.43
CA THR A 223 -16.79 2.54 -23.52
C THR A 223 -16.71 1.08 -23.11
N THR A 224 -17.78 0.56 -22.51
CA THR A 224 -17.87 -0.85 -22.11
C THR A 224 -17.99 -1.76 -23.34
N PRO A 225 -17.01 -2.64 -23.61
CA PRO A 225 -17.12 -3.59 -24.71
C PRO A 225 -18.22 -4.62 -24.47
N GLU A 226 -18.88 -5.09 -25.54
CA GLU A 226 -19.87 -6.16 -25.47
C GLU A 226 -19.27 -7.43 -24.85
N GLY A 227 -20.02 -8.07 -23.93
CA GLY A 227 -19.60 -9.30 -23.25
C GLY A 227 -18.49 -9.13 -22.20
N PHE A 228 -17.90 -7.93 -22.03
CA PHE A 228 -16.79 -7.71 -21.10
C PHE A 228 -17.08 -8.21 -19.68
N TYR A 229 -18.25 -7.90 -19.13
CA TYR A 229 -18.59 -8.30 -17.76
C TYR A 229 -18.85 -9.79 -17.59
N ASP A 230 -19.22 -10.51 -18.65
CA ASP A 230 -19.36 -11.96 -18.61
C ASP A 230 -17.97 -12.63 -18.53
N LEU A 231 -17.04 -12.18 -19.37
CA LEU A 231 -15.63 -12.61 -19.31
C LEU A 231 -15.02 -12.28 -17.95
N TRP A 232 -15.24 -11.06 -17.45
CA TRP A 232 -14.78 -10.62 -16.14
C TRP A 232 -15.30 -11.53 -15.02
N LYS A 233 -16.58 -11.90 -15.08
CA LYS A 233 -17.23 -12.78 -14.10
C LYS A 233 -16.62 -14.18 -14.11
N GLU A 234 -16.38 -14.76 -15.29
CA GLU A 234 -15.71 -16.05 -15.43
C GLU A 234 -14.31 -16.03 -14.79
N VAL A 235 -13.48 -15.04 -15.15
CA VAL A 235 -12.12 -14.89 -14.59
C VAL A 235 -12.15 -14.66 -13.09
N LYS A 236 -13.09 -13.84 -12.58
CA LYS A 236 -13.27 -13.59 -11.15
C LYS A 236 -13.61 -14.86 -10.39
N GLN A 237 -14.51 -15.69 -10.92
CA GLN A 237 -14.88 -16.97 -10.30
C GLN A 237 -13.69 -17.92 -10.25
N PHE A 238 -12.96 -18.05 -11.35
CA PHE A 238 -11.76 -18.89 -11.43
C PHE A 238 -10.69 -18.46 -10.42
N ARG A 239 -10.25 -17.20 -10.45
CA ARG A 239 -9.16 -16.69 -9.59
C ARG A 239 -9.52 -16.75 -8.10
N GLY A 240 -10.77 -16.46 -7.75
CA GLY A 240 -11.24 -16.51 -6.37
C GLY A 240 -11.26 -17.94 -5.83
N ALA A 241 -11.79 -18.91 -6.60
CA ALA A 241 -11.80 -20.31 -6.19
C ALA A 241 -10.39 -20.90 -6.07
N LEU A 242 -9.48 -20.50 -6.96
CA LEU A 242 -8.08 -20.92 -6.94
C LEU A 242 -7.34 -20.40 -5.71
N GLN A 243 -7.45 -19.09 -5.43
CA GLN A 243 -6.82 -18.47 -4.26
C GLN A 243 -7.32 -19.09 -2.96
N GLN A 244 -8.64 -19.25 -2.80
CA GLN A 244 -9.22 -19.87 -1.60
C GLN A 244 -8.73 -21.30 -1.38
N SER A 245 -8.57 -22.08 -2.46
CA SER A 245 -8.07 -23.45 -2.36
C SER A 245 -6.59 -23.48 -1.93
N MET A 246 -5.79 -22.55 -2.45
CA MET A 246 -4.39 -22.39 -2.07
C MET A 246 -4.23 -21.92 -0.62
N GLU A 247 -5.04 -20.97 -0.17
CA GLU A 247 -5.05 -20.47 1.19
C GLU A 247 -5.42 -21.57 2.19
N LYS A 248 -6.47 -22.35 1.90
CA LYS A 248 -6.85 -23.52 2.72
C LYS A 248 -5.72 -24.54 2.83
N ARG A 249 -5.01 -24.84 1.74
CA ARG A 249 -3.84 -25.74 1.78
C ARG A 249 -2.71 -25.16 2.65
N ALA A 250 -2.46 -23.85 2.55
CA ALA A 250 -1.47 -23.18 3.40
C ALA A 250 -1.85 -23.29 4.88
N VAL A 251 -3.10 -23.04 5.26
CA VAL A 251 -3.60 -23.18 6.65
C VAL A 251 -3.33 -24.58 7.20
N LEU A 252 -3.55 -25.63 6.41
CA LEU A 252 -3.27 -27.01 6.85
C LEU A 252 -1.78 -27.28 7.08
N SER A 253 -0.91 -26.59 6.35
CA SER A 253 0.54 -26.81 6.42
C SER A 253 1.24 -26.03 7.54
N VAL A 254 0.76 -24.82 7.88
CA VAL A 254 1.42 -23.91 8.84
C VAL A 254 0.50 -23.38 9.94
N GLY A 255 -0.80 -23.71 9.95
CA GLY A 255 -1.79 -23.09 10.82
C GLY A 255 -2.28 -21.75 10.27
N GLU A 256 -3.24 -21.10 10.94
CA GLU A 256 -3.79 -19.80 10.49
C GLU A 256 -2.77 -18.67 10.59
N ASP A 257 -1.81 -18.75 11.52
CA ASP A 257 -0.86 -17.70 11.87
C ASP A 257 0.57 -18.23 12.09
N GLY A 258 0.90 -19.39 11.52
CA GLY A 258 2.20 -20.02 11.69
C GLY A 258 2.37 -20.82 12.99
N GLN A 259 1.31 -21.00 13.80
CA GLN A 259 1.38 -21.78 15.05
C GLN A 259 1.36 -23.31 14.88
N GLY A 260 1.39 -23.82 13.65
CA GLY A 260 1.50 -25.26 13.37
C GLY A 260 0.22 -25.90 12.85
N LYS A 261 0.35 -27.15 12.40
CA LYS A 261 -0.66 -27.87 11.61
C LYS A 261 -1.91 -28.19 12.43
N ASN A 262 -3.08 -28.10 11.79
CA ASN A 262 -4.30 -28.74 12.26
C ASN A 262 -4.39 -30.14 11.62
N GLU A 263 -3.94 -31.18 12.33
CA GLU A 263 -3.80 -32.55 11.79
C GLU A 263 -5.13 -33.27 11.48
N ALA A 264 -6.27 -32.67 11.84
CA ALA A 264 -7.59 -33.29 11.69
C ALA A 264 -8.32 -32.96 10.37
N GLN A 265 -7.71 -32.24 9.43
CA GLN A 265 -8.37 -31.76 8.22
C GLN A 265 -7.72 -32.27 6.92
N THR A 266 -8.56 -32.68 5.96
CA THR A 266 -8.13 -33.20 4.66
C THR A 266 -7.65 -32.09 3.73
N THR A 267 -6.49 -32.29 3.08
CA THR A 267 -5.95 -31.38 2.06
C THR A 267 -6.95 -31.17 0.91
N PRO A 268 -7.35 -29.93 0.60
CA PRO A 268 -8.19 -29.65 -0.56
C PRO A 268 -7.59 -30.19 -1.86
N ALA A 269 -8.39 -30.95 -2.61
CA ALA A 269 -7.98 -31.52 -3.89
C ALA A 269 -7.51 -30.44 -4.88
N LEU A 270 -6.61 -30.83 -5.78
CA LEU A 270 -6.24 -30.03 -6.95
C LEU A 270 -7.41 -30.10 -7.93
N ARG A 271 -8.21 -29.03 -7.97
CA ARG A 271 -9.46 -28.99 -8.71
C ARG A 271 -9.19 -28.85 -10.21
N HIS A 272 -9.91 -29.61 -11.01
CA HIS A 272 -10.00 -29.32 -12.44
C HIS A 272 -10.97 -28.16 -12.66
N TYR A 273 -10.52 -27.12 -13.36
CA TYR A 273 -11.36 -25.98 -13.76
C TYR A 273 -11.71 -26.13 -15.23
N HIS A 274 -12.99 -25.94 -15.55
CA HIS A 274 -13.44 -25.85 -16.94
C HIS A 274 -12.66 -24.76 -17.70
N PRO A 275 -12.50 -24.91 -19.02
CA PRO A 275 -11.99 -23.84 -19.86
C PRO A 275 -12.83 -22.57 -19.72
N PHE A 276 -12.21 -21.42 -19.93
CA PHE A 276 -12.93 -20.18 -20.14
C PHE A 276 -13.74 -20.26 -21.44
N SER A 277 -14.78 -19.44 -21.58
CA SER A 277 -15.64 -19.46 -22.78
C SER A 277 -14.92 -19.20 -24.11
N TRP A 278 -13.70 -18.66 -24.07
CA TRP A 278 -12.83 -18.44 -25.23
C TRP A 278 -11.67 -19.43 -25.38
N GLU A 279 -11.47 -20.33 -24.42
CA GLU A 279 -10.48 -21.41 -24.53
C GLU A 279 -11.13 -22.58 -25.27
N THR A 280 -10.49 -23.06 -26.34
CA THR A 280 -10.92 -24.29 -27.02
C THR A 280 -10.44 -25.51 -26.26
N ASP A 281 -11.30 -26.53 -26.13
CA ASP A 281 -10.96 -27.86 -25.59
C ASP A 281 -9.87 -28.59 -26.39
#